data_AF-A0A4Q8Y2F5-F1
#
_entry.id   AF-A0A4Q8Y2F5-F1
#
_cell.length_a   1.000
_cell.length_b   1.000
_cell.length_c   1.000
_cell.angle_alpha   90.00
_cell.angle_beta   90.00
_cell.angle_gamma   90.00
#
_symmetry.space_group_name_H-M   'P 1'
#
loop_
_entity.id
_entity.type
_entity.pdbx_description
1 polymer ?
#
loop_
_entity_poly.entity_id
_entity_poly.type
_entity_poly.pdbx_seq_one_letter_code
_entity_poly.pdbx_strand_id
1 'polypeptide(L)'
;MEQQLSEIIGAIYDCVAREDAWPNALRLINGQVNGFLTTLAVFDTTTRSARLAQIACDDGEAIRTLVAHAKDVPFFHLLHRMEIDQPDTLERMFSLYGPDGEAVWKSGALHQNFHARYGVLNSIDMAVLKRPTRVGTINISVQYEPSERRVFDIVGLLGPHIRRAVTIHDMFEMERAEAAVLREVIDALDHAVFIVAEDMTILFANEAAEARLREQHVVHSLSGRLAARYSYAGAALSNAVALGARDEISLAAAGIDVPLASAERPAVAHVLPLQRRTERGRFESRAAAAIFLAAAGTVVQSAVEAVAALFALTPAERRVIGYVSEGMTRSEIANAQGVADGTVKSQLAAIYDKTGAEDQRSLQQLVRELSPPVRRT
;
A
#
# COMPACT_ATOMS: atom_id res chain seq x y z
N MET A 1 -11.31 6.63 -40.65
CA MET A 1 -11.69 5.40 -39.92
C MET A 1 -10.54 4.88 -39.08
N GLU A 2 -9.37 4.60 -39.66
CA GLU A 2 -8.20 4.12 -38.90
C GLU A 2 -7.70 5.10 -37.83
N GLN A 3 -7.65 6.41 -38.14
CA GLN A 3 -7.23 7.42 -37.17
C GLN A 3 -8.17 7.52 -35.96
N GLN A 4 -9.49 7.52 -36.19
CA GLN A 4 -10.49 7.54 -35.12
C GLN A 4 -10.46 6.27 -34.26
N LEU A 5 -10.28 5.10 -34.87
CA LEU A 5 -10.13 3.84 -34.12
C LEU A 5 -8.86 3.86 -33.26
N SER A 6 -7.75 4.37 -33.80
CA SER A 6 -6.52 4.54 -33.04
C SER A 6 -6.67 5.52 -31.87
N GLU A 7 -7.41 6.61 -32.04
CA GLU A 7 -7.71 7.57 -30.97
C GLU A 7 -8.54 6.93 -29.85
N ILE A 8 -9.55 6.13 -30.19
CA ILE A 8 -10.37 5.40 -29.21
C ILE A 8 -9.51 4.39 -28.43
N ILE A 9 -8.67 3.62 -29.14
CA ILE A 9 -7.76 2.66 -28.51
C ILE A 9 -6.80 3.39 -27.56
N GLY A 10 -6.23 4.52 -27.98
CA GLY A 10 -5.41 5.38 -27.12
C GLY A 10 -6.15 5.80 -25.85
N ALA A 11 -7.37 6.33 -26.00
CA ALA A 11 -8.20 6.76 -24.87
C ALA A 11 -8.52 5.59 -23.91
N ILE A 12 -8.76 4.38 -24.42
CA ILE A 12 -8.96 3.18 -23.58
C ILE A 12 -7.70 2.87 -22.76
N TYR A 13 -6.51 2.98 -23.35
CA TYR A 13 -5.26 2.72 -22.62
C TYR A 13 -4.91 3.83 -21.64
N ASP A 14 -5.26 5.09 -21.91
CA ASP A 14 -5.12 6.18 -20.94
C ASP A 14 -5.90 5.91 -19.64
N CYS A 15 -7.02 5.19 -19.75
CA CYS A 15 -7.84 4.78 -18.60
C CYS A 15 -7.12 3.83 -17.64
N VAL A 16 -6.05 3.14 -18.08
CA VAL A 16 -5.25 2.27 -17.21
C VAL A 16 -4.58 3.07 -16.11
N ALA A 17 -4.04 4.24 -16.44
CA ALA A 17 -3.37 5.12 -15.49
C ALA A 17 -4.36 6.01 -14.72
N ARG A 18 -5.50 6.33 -15.34
CA ARG A 18 -6.45 7.36 -14.92
C ARG A 18 -7.88 6.87 -15.01
N GLU A 19 -8.47 6.50 -13.88
CA GLU A 19 -9.86 6.04 -13.85
C GLU A 19 -10.85 7.13 -14.31
N ASP A 20 -10.54 8.40 -14.06
CA ASP A 20 -11.35 9.56 -14.48
C ASP A 20 -11.40 9.77 -16.00
N ALA A 21 -10.57 9.05 -16.79
CA ALA A 21 -10.56 9.13 -18.24
C ALA A 21 -11.65 8.26 -18.91
N TRP A 22 -12.22 7.28 -18.19
CA TRP A 22 -13.20 6.34 -18.75
C TRP A 22 -14.43 6.99 -19.39
N PRO A 23 -15.08 8.00 -18.79
CA PRO A 23 -16.22 8.66 -19.42
C PRO A 23 -15.90 9.23 -20.79
N ASN A 24 -14.65 9.70 -21.01
CA ASN A 24 -14.22 10.19 -22.31
C ASN A 24 -14.06 9.05 -23.33
N ALA A 25 -13.38 7.97 -22.95
CA ALA A 25 -13.24 6.80 -23.81
C ALA A 25 -14.60 6.22 -24.20
N LEU A 26 -15.53 6.08 -23.23
CA LEU A 26 -16.88 5.59 -23.48
C LEU A 26 -17.69 6.52 -24.40
N ARG A 27 -17.54 7.85 -24.30
CA ARG A 27 -18.16 8.80 -25.25
C ARG A 27 -17.65 8.60 -26.67
N LEU A 28 -16.34 8.39 -26.85
CA LEU A 28 -15.76 8.17 -28.18
C LEU A 28 -16.27 6.86 -28.80
N ILE A 29 -16.38 5.80 -27.99
CA ILE A 29 -16.97 4.51 -28.41
C ILE A 29 -18.45 4.69 -28.80
N ASN A 30 -19.22 5.37 -27.94
CA ASN A 30 -20.63 5.68 -28.15
C ASN A 30 -20.86 6.39 -29.50
N GLY A 31 -20.02 7.38 -29.82
CA GLY A 31 -20.09 8.12 -31.07
C GLY A 31 -19.84 7.29 -32.34
N GLN A 32 -19.11 6.17 -32.26
CA GLN A 32 -18.88 5.31 -33.44
C GLN A 32 -20.13 4.56 -33.90
N VAL A 33 -21.09 4.38 -32.99
CA VAL A 33 -22.30 3.60 -33.23
C VAL A 33 -23.56 4.45 -33.07
N ASN A 34 -23.41 5.78 -33.01
CA ASN A 34 -24.52 6.70 -32.74
C ASN A 34 -25.35 6.27 -31.51
N GLY A 35 -24.64 5.87 -30.45
CA GLY A 35 -25.25 5.46 -29.19
C GLY A 35 -25.93 6.62 -28.48
N PHE A 36 -26.83 6.29 -27.57
CA PHE A 36 -27.44 7.24 -26.64
C PHE A 36 -26.68 7.27 -25.31
N LEU A 37 -26.31 6.09 -24.82
CA LEU A 37 -25.63 5.92 -23.55
C LEU A 37 -24.72 4.69 -23.59
N THR A 38 -23.52 4.79 -23.05
CA THR A 38 -22.60 3.64 -22.92
C THR A 38 -22.25 3.40 -21.46
N THR A 39 -22.30 2.14 -21.05
CA THR A 39 -21.87 1.69 -19.72
C THR A 39 -20.81 0.62 -19.81
N LEU A 40 -19.86 0.68 -18.89
CA LEU A 40 -19.02 -0.44 -18.51
C LEU A 40 -19.49 -0.90 -17.13
N ALA A 41 -19.93 -2.14 -17.03
CA ALA A 41 -20.55 -2.68 -15.82
C ALA A 41 -19.89 -3.99 -15.41
N VAL A 42 -19.84 -4.24 -14.11
CA VAL A 42 -19.48 -5.53 -13.54
C VAL A 42 -20.69 -6.09 -12.81
N PHE A 43 -21.13 -7.25 -13.26
CA PHE A 43 -22.26 -7.97 -12.69
C PHE A 43 -21.74 -9.12 -11.84
N ASP A 44 -22.22 -9.21 -10.59
CA ASP A 44 -22.00 -10.34 -9.71
C ASP A 44 -23.17 -11.32 -9.85
N THR A 45 -22.91 -12.49 -10.41
CA THR A 45 -23.96 -13.46 -10.76
C THR A 45 -24.49 -14.22 -9.55
N THR A 46 -23.78 -14.20 -8.42
CA THR A 46 -24.19 -14.85 -7.17
C THR A 46 -25.13 -13.95 -6.37
N THR A 47 -24.74 -12.69 -6.17
CA THR A 47 -25.51 -11.71 -5.39
C THR A 47 -26.57 -10.98 -6.22
N ARG A 48 -26.57 -11.17 -7.55
CA ARG A 48 -27.42 -10.45 -8.51
C ARG A 48 -27.30 -8.94 -8.36
N SER A 49 -26.07 -8.48 -8.14
CA SER A 49 -25.76 -7.06 -8.03
C SER A 49 -25.06 -6.58 -9.30
N ALA A 50 -25.35 -5.34 -9.67
CA ALA A 50 -24.70 -4.66 -10.78
C ALA A 50 -23.91 -3.48 -10.21
N ARG A 51 -22.61 -3.42 -10.51
CA ARG A 51 -21.80 -2.23 -10.30
C ARG A 51 -21.53 -1.61 -11.65
N LEU A 52 -22.18 -0.48 -11.92
CA LEU A 52 -21.84 0.35 -13.07
C LEU A 52 -20.49 0.99 -12.78
N ALA A 53 -19.42 0.43 -13.36
CA ALA A 53 -18.07 0.92 -13.13
C ALA A 53 -17.90 2.30 -13.74
N GLN A 54 -18.38 2.50 -14.96
CA GLN A 54 -18.23 3.74 -15.72
C GLN A 54 -19.44 3.95 -16.64
N ILE A 55 -19.88 5.21 -16.79
CA ILE A 55 -21.04 5.59 -17.60
C ILE A 55 -20.69 6.85 -18.41
N ALA A 56 -21.10 6.88 -19.67
CA ALA A 56 -21.04 8.05 -20.54
C ALA A 56 -22.42 8.33 -21.16
N CYS A 57 -22.96 9.50 -20.85
CA CYS A 57 -24.14 10.09 -21.46
C CYS A 57 -24.14 11.59 -21.15
N ASP A 58 -24.67 12.41 -22.06
CA ASP A 58 -24.80 13.85 -21.85
C ASP A 58 -26.03 14.20 -21.00
N ASP A 59 -27.01 13.28 -20.93
CA ASP A 59 -28.20 13.41 -20.09
C ASP A 59 -27.94 12.86 -18.67
N GLY A 60 -27.69 13.78 -17.74
CA GLY A 60 -27.47 13.44 -16.33
C GLY A 60 -28.68 12.82 -15.63
N GLU A 61 -29.92 13.05 -16.10
CA GLU A 61 -31.11 12.40 -15.56
C GLU A 61 -31.23 10.94 -16.02
N ALA A 62 -30.91 10.69 -17.29
CA ALA A 62 -30.82 9.34 -17.85
C ALA A 62 -29.79 8.49 -17.08
N ILE A 63 -28.61 9.06 -16.76
CA ILE A 63 -27.61 8.37 -15.92
C ILE A 63 -28.20 7.99 -14.56
N ARG A 64 -28.83 8.93 -13.85
CA ARG A 64 -29.41 8.67 -12.52
C ARG A 64 -30.49 7.60 -12.57
N THR A 65 -31.33 7.62 -13.60
CA THR A 65 -32.40 6.65 -13.79
C THR A 65 -31.83 5.26 -14.07
N LEU A 66 -30.82 5.17 -14.95
CA LEU A 66 -30.15 3.90 -15.22
C LEU A 66 -29.49 3.32 -13.97
N VAL A 67 -28.76 4.14 -13.19
CA VAL A 67 -28.13 3.70 -11.93
C VAL A 67 -29.16 3.14 -10.96
N ALA A 68 -30.34 3.77 -10.85
CA ALA A 68 -31.40 3.32 -9.96
C ALA A 68 -32.01 1.95 -10.37
N HIS A 69 -32.03 1.67 -11.68
CA HIS A 69 -32.72 0.51 -12.25
C HIS A 69 -31.80 -0.57 -12.86
N ALA A 70 -30.47 -0.39 -12.84
CA ALA A 70 -29.53 -1.36 -13.39
C ALA A 70 -29.57 -2.72 -12.69
N LYS A 71 -30.00 -2.76 -11.42
CA LYS A 71 -30.24 -4.00 -10.67
C LYS A 71 -31.49 -4.77 -11.12
N ASP A 72 -32.37 -4.12 -11.88
CA ASP A 72 -33.66 -4.68 -12.30
C ASP A 72 -33.57 -5.44 -13.64
N VAL A 73 -32.36 -5.64 -14.17
CA VAL A 73 -32.13 -6.47 -15.37
C VAL A 73 -32.61 -7.91 -15.10
N PRO A 74 -33.53 -8.49 -15.89
CA PRO A 74 -34.06 -9.83 -15.61
C PRO A 74 -33.07 -10.97 -15.96
N PHE A 75 -31.99 -10.65 -16.68
CA PHE A 75 -31.12 -11.63 -17.34
C PHE A 75 -29.77 -11.89 -16.65
N PHE A 76 -29.58 -11.52 -15.37
CA PHE A 76 -28.31 -11.76 -14.63
C PHE A 76 -27.77 -13.19 -14.78
N HIS A 77 -28.68 -14.17 -14.67
CA HIS A 77 -28.34 -15.58 -14.75
C HIS A 77 -27.92 -16.04 -16.15
N LEU A 78 -28.10 -15.22 -17.20
CA LEU A 78 -27.71 -15.54 -18.58
C LEU A 78 -26.41 -14.85 -19.02
N LEU A 79 -25.92 -13.86 -18.26
CA LEU A 79 -24.71 -13.10 -18.60
C LEU A 79 -23.48 -14.01 -18.80
N HIS A 80 -23.40 -15.12 -18.06
CA HIS A 80 -22.31 -16.10 -18.22
C HIS A 80 -22.32 -16.83 -19.57
N ARG A 81 -23.43 -16.79 -20.32
CA ARG A 81 -23.58 -17.41 -21.65
C ARG A 81 -23.15 -16.49 -22.80
N MET A 82 -22.98 -15.19 -22.57
CA MET A 82 -22.51 -14.25 -23.59
C MET A 82 -21.08 -14.59 -24.03
N GLU A 83 -20.76 -14.62 -25.32
CA GLU A 83 -19.37 -14.84 -25.74
C GLU A 83 -18.52 -13.57 -25.49
N ILE A 84 -17.24 -13.74 -25.13
CA ILE A 84 -16.35 -12.60 -24.88
C ILE A 84 -15.92 -12.02 -26.24
N ASP A 85 -15.84 -10.69 -26.32
CA ASP A 85 -15.46 -9.93 -27.52
C ASP A 85 -16.41 -10.11 -28.73
N GLN A 86 -17.61 -10.64 -28.48
CA GLN A 86 -18.66 -10.81 -29.48
C GLN A 86 -19.85 -9.94 -29.11
N PRO A 87 -19.99 -8.75 -29.70
CA PRO A 87 -21.15 -7.91 -29.47
C PRO A 87 -22.38 -8.49 -30.15
N ASP A 88 -23.50 -8.43 -29.45
CA ASP A 88 -24.81 -8.84 -29.96
C ASP A 88 -25.86 -7.83 -29.49
N THR A 89 -27.07 -8.00 -29.98
CA THR A 89 -28.23 -7.20 -29.62
C THR A 89 -28.90 -7.70 -28.34
N LEU A 90 -29.77 -6.89 -27.76
CA LEU A 90 -30.55 -7.29 -26.60
C LEU A 90 -31.42 -8.53 -26.86
N GLU A 91 -31.88 -8.72 -28.10
CA GLU A 91 -32.68 -9.86 -28.54
C GLU A 91 -31.97 -11.20 -28.36
N ARG A 92 -30.63 -11.19 -28.34
CA ARG A 92 -29.86 -12.37 -27.99
C ARG A 92 -30.19 -12.86 -26.58
N MET A 93 -30.40 -11.93 -25.65
CA MET A 93 -30.77 -12.27 -24.27
C MET A 93 -32.19 -12.85 -24.21
N PHE A 94 -33.12 -12.34 -25.03
CA PHE A 94 -34.47 -12.92 -25.15
C PHE A 94 -34.40 -14.35 -25.67
N SER A 95 -33.61 -14.56 -26.73
CA SER A 95 -33.40 -15.88 -27.34
C SER A 95 -32.78 -16.88 -26.37
N LEU A 96 -31.84 -16.44 -25.53
CA LEU A 96 -31.20 -17.27 -24.50
C LEU A 96 -32.13 -17.58 -23.32
N TYR A 97 -33.10 -16.70 -23.03
CA TYR A 97 -34.10 -16.89 -21.99
C TYR A 97 -35.21 -17.86 -22.42
N GLY A 98 -35.65 -17.77 -23.68
CA GLY A 98 -36.72 -18.60 -24.25
C GLY A 98 -37.92 -17.78 -24.72
N PRO A 99 -39.07 -18.44 -25.01
CA PRO A 99 -40.24 -17.81 -25.63
C PRO A 99 -40.79 -16.58 -24.90
N ASP A 100 -40.64 -16.53 -23.57
CA ASP A 100 -41.14 -15.44 -22.73
C ASP A 100 -40.13 -14.30 -22.52
N GLY A 101 -38.92 -14.39 -23.09
CA GLY A 101 -37.82 -13.47 -22.79
C GLY A 101 -38.16 -12.00 -23.08
N GLU A 102 -38.80 -11.74 -24.21
CA GLU A 102 -39.21 -10.39 -24.60
C GLU A 102 -40.32 -9.84 -23.68
N ALA A 103 -41.30 -10.67 -23.31
CA ALA A 103 -42.37 -10.28 -22.41
C ALA A 103 -41.84 -9.97 -21.00
N VAL A 104 -40.93 -10.80 -20.48
CA VAL A 104 -40.24 -10.57 -19.20
C VAL A 104 -39.48 -9.25 -19.23
N TRP A 105 -38.72 -8.98 -20.30
CA TRP A 105 -38.03 -7.71 -20.48
C TRP A 105 -38.97 -6.51 -20.47
N LYS A 106 -40.00 -6.52 -21.33
CA LYS A 106 -40.95 -5.40 -21.47
C LYS A 106 -41.72 -5.10 -20.18
N SER A 107 -41.97 -6.12 -19.37
CA SER A 107 -42.61 -6.00 -18.05
C SER A 107 -41.68 -5.51 -16.93
N GLY A 108 -40.36 -5.52 -17.17
CA GLY A 108 -39.34 -5.17 -16.17
C GLY A 108 -39.21 -3.67 -15.91
N ALA A 109 -38.75 -3.33 -14.70
CA ALA A 109 -38.60 -1.95 -14.26
C ALA A 109 -37.55 -1.17 -15.08
N LEU A 110 -36.47 -1.81 -15.52
CA LEU A 110 -35.47 -1.17 -16.37
C LEU A 110 -36.07 -0.77 -17.74
N HIS A 111 -36.88 -1.62 -18.35
CA HIS A 111 -37.54 -1.28 -19.61
C HIS A 111 -38.52 -0.11 -19.42
N GLN A 112 -39.40 -0.18 -18.42
CA GLN A 112 -40.43 0.84 -18.20
C GLN A 112 -39.86 2.21 -17.81
N ASN A 113 -38.87 2.23 -16.91
CA ASN A 113 -38.35 3.48 -16.34
C ASN A 113 -37.20 4.08 -17.16
N PHE A 114 -36.46 3.27 -17.93
CA PHE A 114 -35.34 3.74 -18.75
C PHE A 114 -35.62 3.62 -20.25
N HIS A 115 -35.83 2.40 -20.78
CA HIS A 115 -35.96 2.24 -22.24
C HIS A 115 -37.15 2.99 -22.83
N ALA A 116 -38.35 2.79 -22.26
CA ALA A 116 -39.56 3.47 -22.71
C ALA A 116 -39.51 4.98 -22.49
N ARG A 117 -38.87 5.44 -21.39
CA ARG A 117 -38.79 6.85 -21.03
C ARG A 117 -37.85 7.64 -21.93
N TYR A 118 -36.68 7.08 -22.24
CA TYR A 118 -35.64 7.76 -23.02
C TYR A 118 -35.59 7.30 -24.48
N GLY A 119 -36.60 6.54 -24.94
CA GLY A 119 -36.71 6.07 -26.32
C GLY A 119 -35.62 5.10 -26.76
N VAL A 120 -34.99 4.38 -25.82
CA VAL A 120 -33.98 3.36 -26.14
C VAL A 120 -34.70 2.16 -26.72
N LEU A 121 -34.47 1.90 -28.01
CA LEU A 121 -35.11 0.80 -28.73
C LEU A 121 -34.36 -0.51 -28.50
N ASN A 122 -33.02 -0.46 -28.49
CA ASN A 122 -32.17 -1.65 -28.37
C ASN A 122 -30.86 -1.33 -27.64
N SER A 123 -30.02 -2.33 -27.41
CA SER A 123 -28.66 -2.19 -26.95
C SER A 123 -27.69 -3.10 -27.71
N ILE A 124 -26.44 -2.64 -27.82
CA ILE A 124 -25.31 -3.45 -28.26
C ILE A 124 -24.56 -3.89 -27.00
N ASP A 125 -24.59 -5.18 -26.75
CA ASP A 125 -24.12 -5.82 -25.53
C ASP A 125 -22.94 -6.73 -25.82
N MET A 126 -21.85 -6.57 -25.07
CA MET A 126 -20.67 -7.42 -25.21
C MET A 126 -20.06 -7.74 -23.86
N ALA A 127 -19.79 -9.03 -23.63
CA ALA A 127 -18.97 -9.42 -22.49
C ALA A 127 -17.50 -9.11 -22.79
N VAL A 128 -16.84 -8.41 -21.87
CA VAL A 128 -15.41 -8.06 -21.97
C VAL A 128 -14.55 -8.90 -21.03
N LEU A 129 -15.11 -9.37 -19.92
CA LEU A 129 -14.39 -10.17 -18.93
C LEU A 129 -15.33 -11.16 -18.26
N LYS A 130 -14.84 -12.38 -17.99
CA LYS A 130 -15.53 -13.35 -17.15
C LYS A 130 -14.61 -13.89 -16.07
N ARG A 131 -15.11 -13.93 -14.84
CA ARG A 131 -14.54 -14.61 -13.67
C ARG A 131 -15.62 -15.55 -13.11
N PRO A 132 -15.28 -16.51 -12.21
CA PRO A 132 -16.24 -17.51 -11.73
C PRO A 132 -17.59 -16.96 -11.23
N THR A 133 -17.59 -15.79 -10.60
CA THR A 133 -18.81 -15.14 -10.06
C THR A 133 -19.08 -13.75 -10.62
N ARG A 134 -18.26 -13.27 -11.57
CA ARG A 134 -18.36 -11.89 -12.10
C ARG A 134 -18.26 -11.85 -13.61
N VAL A 135 -19.14 -11.07 -14.24
CA VAL A 135 -19.11 -10.79 -15.67
C VAL A 135 -18.99 -9.29 -15.88
N GLY A 136 -17.92 -8.86 -16.54
CA GLY A 136 -17.73 -7.49 -17.01
C GLY A 136 -18.34 -7.36 -18.40
N THR A 137 -19.17 -6.35 -18.62
CA THR A 137 -19.82 -6.09 -19.91
C THR A 137 -19.69 -4.62 -20.29
N ILE A 138 -19.65 -4.36 -21.60
CA ILE A 138 -19.99 -3.06 -22.16
C ILE A 138 -21.38 -3.15 -22.77
N ASN A 139 -22.22 -2.17 -22.46
CA ASN A 139 -23.56 -2.00 -23.05
C ASN A 139 -23.62 -0.62 -23.69
N ILE A 140 -24.11 -0.55 -24.92
CA ILE A 140 -24.37 0.70 -25.63
C ILE A 140 -25.87 0.73 -25.96
N SER A 141 -26.61 1.55 -25.22
CA SER A 141 -28.02 1.81 -25.48
C SER A 141 -28.18 2.65 -26.76
N VAL A 142 -29.06 2.23 -27.67
CA VAL A 142 -29.32 2.88 -28.96
C VAL A 142 -30.81 3.20 -29.13
N GLN A 143 -31.11 4.31 -29.80
CA GLN A 143 -32.49 4.76 -30.10
C GLN A 143 -32.95 4.33 -31.51
N TYR A 144 -32.32 3.28 -32.05
CA TYR A 144 -32.59 2.69 -33.36
C TYR A 144 -32.42 1.18 -33.28
N GLU A 145 -32.91 0.44 -34.27
CA GLU A 145 -32.68 -1.01 -34.37
C GLU A 145 -31.37 -1.29 -35.13
N PRO A 146 -30.32 -1.78 -34.45
CA PRO A 146 -29.02 -2.00 -35.08
C PRO A 146 -29.07 -3.19 -36.04
N SER A 147 -28.97 -2.90 -37.34
CA SER A 147 -28.98 -3.91 -38.41
C SER A 147 -27.67 -3.96 -39.20
N GLU A 148 -26.85 -2.91 -39.11
CA GLU A 148 -25.59 -2.82 -39.85
C GLU A 148 -24.48 -3.62 -39.16
N ARG A 149 -23.94 -4.63 -39.86
CA ARG A 149 -22.85 -5.47 -39.33
C ARG A 149 -21.62 -4.67 -38.87
N ARG A 150 -21.34 -3.55 -39.53
CA ARG A 150 -20.24 -2.64 -39.22
C ARG A 150 -20.27 -2.14 -37.76
N VAL A 151 -21.47 -1.91 -37.21
CA VAL A 151 -21.64 -1.45 -35.82
C VAL A 151 -21.09 -2.49 -34.85
N PHE A 152 -21.43 -3.76 -35.06
CA PHE A 152 -20.93 -4.88 -34.27
C PHE A 152 -19.43 -5.12 -34.49
N ASP A 153 -18.97 -5.06 -35.74
CA ASP A 153 -17.55 -5.27 -36.05
C ASP A 153 -16.65 -4.25 -35.33
N ILE A 154 -17.04 -2.97 -35.28
CA ILE A 154 -16.28 -1.92 -34.58
C ILE A 154 -16.23 -2.18 -33.07
N VAL A 155 -17.37 -2.50 -32.45
CA VAL A 155 -17.42 -2.79 -31.01
C VAL A 155 -16.60 -4.04 -30.67
N GLY A 156 -16.67 -5.07 -31.51
CA GLY A 156 -15.90 -6.31 -31.36
C GLY A 156 -14.40 -6.07 -31.46
N LEU A 157 -13.95 -5.19 -32.37
CA LEU A 157 -12.53 -4.80 -32.47
C LEU A 157 -12.02 -4.11 -31.20
N LEU A 158 -12.88 -3.40 -30.47
CA LEU A 158 -12.52 -2.71 -29.23
C LEU A 158 -12.51 -3.63 -28.00
N GLY A 159 -13.26 -4.74 -28.04
CA GLY A 159 -13.39 -5.71 -26.92
C GLY A 159 -12.06 -6.14 -26.32
N PRO A 160 -11.08 -6.63 -27.11
CA PRO A 160 -9.77 -7.01 -26.62
C PRO A 160 -9.00 -5.88 -25.93
N HIS A 161 -9.16 -4.63 -26.40
CA HIS A 161 -8.49 -3.47 -25.82
C HIS A 161 -9.13 -3.06 -24.48
N ILE A 162 -10.47 -3.06 -24.41
CA ILE A 162 -11.21 -2.81 -23.17
C ILE A 162 -10.85 -3.86 -22.12
N ARG A 163 -10.87 -5.15 -22.49
CA ARG A 163 -10.49 -6.25 -21.59
C ARG A 163 -9.08 -6.07 -21.06
N ARG A 164 -8.10 -5.75 -21.93
CA ARG A 164 -6.71 -5.50 -21.52
C ARG A 164 -6.63 -4.32 -20.56
N ALA A 165 -7.26 -3.19 -20.87
CA ALA A 165 -7.22 -2.02 -20.02
C ALA A 165 -7.81 -2.29 -18.62
N VAL A 166 -8.99 -2.93 -18.56
CA VAL A 166 -9.62 -3.34 -17.28
C VAL A 166 -8.75 -4.33 -16.51
N THR A 167 -8.17 -5.32 -17.18
CA THR A 167 -7.31 -6.34 -16.53
C THR A 167 -6.05 -5.70 -15.96
N ILE A 168 -5.38 -4.81 -16.71
CA ILE A 168 -4.18 -4.14 -16.25
C ILE A 168 -4.51 -3.18 -15.09
N HIS A 169 -5.64 -2.46 -15.17
CA HIS A 169 -6.12 -1.61 -14.09
C HIS A 169 -6.39 -2.41 -12.81
N ASP A 170 -7.10 -3.55 -12.90
CA ASP A 170 -7.34 -4.45 -11.76
C ASP A 170 -6.02 -4.91 -11.10
N MET A 171 -5.00 -5.22 -11.91
CA MET A 171 -3.67 -5.60 -11.39
C MET A 171 -3.00 -4.45 -10.64
N PHE A 172 -3.07 -3.22 -11.16
CA PHE A 172 -2.53 -2.06 -10.47
C PHE A 172 -3.28 -1.74 -9.17
N GLU A 173 -4.60 -1.85 -9.17
CA GLU A 173 -5.41 -1.64 -7.97
C GLU A 173 -5.12 -2.67 -6.89
N MET A 174 -4.87 -3.94 -7.25
CA MET A 174 -4.45 -4.97 -6.30
C MET A 174 -3.10 -4.62 -5.64
N GLU A 175 -2.10 -4.25 -6.43
CA GLU A 175 -0.78 -3.83 -5.92
C GLU A 175 -0.88 -2.57 -5.04
N ARG A 176 -1.74 -1.61 -5.44
CA ARG A 176 -2.01 -0.39 -4.65
C ARG A 176 -2.69 -0.71 -3.33
N ALA A 177 -3.65 -1.64 -3.32
CA ALA A 177 -4.34 -2.08 -2.11
C ALA A 177 -3.37 -2.78 -1.15
N GLU A 178 -2.50 -3.66 -1.64
CA GLU A 178 -1.46 -4.29 -0.81
C GLU A 178 -0.50 -3.26 -0.22
N ALA A 179 -0.03 -2.29 -1.04
CA ALA A 179 0.81 -1.21 -0.56
C ALA A 179 0.09 -0.30 0.46
N ALA A 180 -1.21 -0.05 0.28
CA ALA A 180 -2.03 0.72 1.22
C ALA A 180 -2.15 0.00 2.57
N VAL A 181 -2.40 -1.31 2.58
CA VAL A 181 -2.42 -2.11 3.82
C VAL A 181 -1.07 -2.06 4.54
N LEU A 182 0.05 -2.21 3.82
CA LEU A 182 1.38 -2.08 4.41
C LEU A 182 1.61 -0.69 5.00
N ARG A 183 1.15 0.35 4.30
CA ARG A 183 1.20 1.72 4.79
C ARG A 183 0.38 1.90 6.06
N GLU A 184 -0.85 1.40 6.11
CA GLU A 184 -1.71 1.44 7.30
C GLU A 184 -1.04 0.75 8.51
N VAL A 185 -0.39 -0.39 8.28
CA VAL A 185 0.38 -1.09 9.33
C VAL A 185 1.53 -0.22 9.85
N ILE A 186 2.27 0.45 8.97
CA ILE A 186 3.37 1.33 9.36
C ILE A 186 2.86 2.61 10.05
N ASP A 187 1.73 3.16 9.61
CA ASP A 187 1.06 4.31 10.22
C ASP A 187 0.51 3.99 11.61
N ALA A 188 0.11 2.74 11.87
CA ALA A 188 -0.31 2.27 13.18
C ALA A 188 0.84 2.06 14.19
N LEU A 189 2.11 2.17 13.76
CA LEU A 189 3.26 2.06 14.67
C LEU A 189 3.43 3.36 15.47
N ASP A 190 3.53 3.24 16.80
CA ASP A 190 3.90 4.36 17.69
C ASP A 190 5.33 4.89 17.45
N HIS A 191 6.14 4.13 16.69
CA HIS A 191 7.52 4.48 16.38
C HIS A 191 7.57 5.32 15.11
N ALA A 192 8.42 6.35 15.11
CA ALA A 192 8.64 7.15 13.92
C ALA A 192 9.43 6.36 12.87
N VAL A 193 8.85 6.16 11.69
CA VAL A 193 9.46 5.45 10.57
C VAL A 193 9.66 6.41 9.39
N PHE A 194 10.90 6.51 8.93
CA PHE A 194 11.26 7.22 7.71
C PHE A 194 11.76 6.23 6.66
N ILE A 195 11.30 6.35 5.41
CA ILE A 195 11.98 5.72 4.27
C ILE A 195 12.71 6.83 3.53
N VAL A 196 14.01 6.64 3.34
CA VAL A 196 14.88 7.64 2.71
C VAL A 196 15.56 7.09 1.47
N ALA A 197 15.85 8.00 0.53
CA ALA A 197 16.78 7.73 -0.56
C ALA A 197 18.24 7.74 -0.08
N GLU A 198 19.16 7.32 -0.94
CA GLU A 198 20.61 7.29 -0.64
C GLU A 198 21.16 8.67 -0.24
N ASP A 199 20.54 9.72 -0.79
CA ASP A 199 20.88 11.10 -0.49
C ASP A 199 20.12 11.65 0.74
N MET A 200 19.46 10.80 1.53
CA MET A 200 18.62 11.17 2.68
C MET A 200 17.32 11.91 2.31
N THR A 201 16.93 12.02 1.04
CA THR A 201 15.60 12.53 0.67
C THR A 201 14.52 11.66 1.30
N ILE A 202 13.57 12.27 2.01
CA ILE A 202 12.46 11.55 2.65
C ILE A 202 11.47 11.14 1.56
N LEU A 203 11.31 9.84 1.36
CA LEU A 203 10.35 9.24 0.42
C LEU A 203 9.02 8.90 1.10
N PHE A 204 9.09 8.59 2.40
CA PHE A 204 7.93 8.31 3.24
C PHE A 204 8.24 8.66 4.70
N ALA A 205 7.24 9.14 5.43
CA ALA A 205 7.24 9.32 6.86
C ALA A 205 5.84 8.95 7.38
N ASN A 206 5.76 8.10 8.41
CA ASN A 206 4.49 7.80 9.08
C ASN A 206 4.05 8.95 10.00
N GLU A 207 2.83 8.87 10.55
CA GLU A 207 2.29 9.93 11.43
C GLU A 207 3.22 10.26 12.61
N ALA A 208 3.79 9.24 13.25
CA ALA A 208 4.76 9.41 14.34
C ALA A 208 6.03 10.14 13.86
N ALA A 209 6.55 9.82 12.67
CA ALA A 209 7.70 10.48 12.07
C ALA A 209 7.42 11.94 11.71
N GLU A 210 6.24 12.24 11.16
CA GLU A 210 5.81 13.62 10.91
C GLU A 210 5.70 14.43 12.21
N ALA A 211 5.19 13.82 13.29
CA ALA A 211 5.19 14.46 14.61
C ALA A 211 6.61 14.80 15.08
N ARG A 212 7.58 13.89 14.91
CA ARG A 212 8.99 14.17 15.25
C ARG A 212 9.62 15.26 14.40
N LEU A 213 9.28 15.34 13.10
CA LEU A 213 9.72 16.43 12.23
C LEU A 213 9.12 17.77 12.64
N ARG A 214 7.88 17.80 13.16
CA ARG A 214 7.26 19.03 13.71
C ARG A 214 7.91 19.47 15.02
N GLU A 215 8.26 18.52 15.88
CA GLU A 215 8.95 18.79 17.15
C GLU A 215 10.38 19.33 16.96
N GLN A 216 11.10 18.88 15.93
CA GLN A 216 12.49 19.27 15.64
C GLN A 216 13.48 19.07 16.80
N HIS A 217 13.15 18.18 17.74
CA HIS A 217 13.99 17.90 18.90
C HIS A 217 15.23 17.09 18.55
N VAL A 218 15.07 16.04 17.72
CA VAL A 218 16.13 15.08 17.37
C VAL A 218 16.42 15.02 15.88
N VAL A 219 15.37 15.18 15.05
CA VAL A 219 15.46 15.20 13.59
C VAL A 219 14.65 16.36 13.04
N HIS A 220 15.03 16.82 11.85
CA HIS A 220 14.33 17.87 11.11
C HIS A 220 14.44 17.61 9.60
N SER A 221 13.64 18.31 8.80
CA SER A 221 13.67 18.24 7.34
C SER A 221 14.31 19.51 6.77
N LEU A 222 15.34 19.33 5.94
CA LEU A 222 15.99 20.42 5.20
C LEU A 222 15.83 20.16 3.70
N SER A 223 15.02 20.99 3.02
CA SER A 223 14.72 20.82 1.59
C SER A 223 14.23 19.41 1.22
N GLY A 224 13.43 18.79 2.10
CA GLY A 224 12.90 17.43 1.91
C GLY A 224 13.86 16.30 2.30
N ARG A 225 15.04 16.59 2.86
CA ARG A 225 16.01 15.59 3.32
C ARG A 225 15.98 15.46 4.84
N LEU A 226 16.11 14.23 5.34
CA LEU A 226 16.18 13.96 6.77
C LEU A 226 17.55 14.37 7.31
N ALA A 227 17.55 15.22 8.33
CA ALA A 227 18.76 15.65 9.04
C ALA A 227 18.59 15.44 10.54
N ALA A 228 19.64 14.95 11.21
CA ALA A 228 19.68 14.93 12.66
C ALA A 228 20.06 16.31 13.19
N ARG A 229 19.56 16.67 14.38
CA ARG A 229 19.89 17.95 15.03
C ARG A 229 21.37 18.05 15.41
N TYR A 230 21.99 16.93 15.76
CA TYR A 230 23.41 16.86 16.10
C TYR A 230 24.22 16.39 14.89
N SER A 231 25.31 17.07 14.59
CA SER A 231 26.15 16.81 13.42
C SER A 231 26.76 15.40 13.40
N TYR A 232 27.18 14.89 14.56
CA TYR A 232 27.72 13.52 14.67
C TYR A 232 26.66 12.47 14.32
N ALA A 233 25.42 12.66 14.78
CA ALA A 233 24.30 11.77 14.52
C ALA A 233 23.90 11.80 13.03
N GLY A 234 23.92 12.98 12.42
CA GLY A 234 23.64 13.15 10.99
C GLY A 234 24.67 12.46 10.10
N ALA A 235 25.95 12.56 10.44
CA ALA A 235 27.02 11.85 9.75
C ALA A 235 26.89 10.32 9.92
N ALA A 236 26.58 9.85 11.12
CA ALA A 236 26.39 8.43 11.40
C ALA A 236 25.18 7.84 10.66
N LEU A 237 24.05 8.54 10.61
CA LEU A 237 22.87 8.15 9.81
C LEU A 237 23.22 8.05 8.32
N SER A 238 23.86 9.08 7.76
CA SER A 238 24.22 9.09 6.34
C SER A 238 25.18 7.96 5.99
N ASN A 239 26.15 7.68 6.86
CA ASN A 239 27.07 6.56 6.69
C ASN A 239 26.37 5.20 6.78
N ALA A 240 25.44 5.02 7.71
CA ALA A 240 24.66 3.79 7.86
C ALA A 240 23.82 3.49 6.60
N VAL A 241 23.17 4.51 6.03
CA VAL A 241 22.42 4.39 4.76
C VAL A 241 23.35 4.06 3.60
N ALA A 242 24.51 4.74 3.50
CA ALA A 242 25.47 4.52 2.42
C ALA A 242 26.15 3.13 2.48
N LEU A 243 26.45 2.62 3.68
CA LEU A 243 27.01 1.27 3.89
C LEU A 243 26.01 0.18 3.49
N GLY A 244 24.74 0.35 3.88
CA GLY A 244 23.67 -0.56 3.51
C GLY A 244 23.44 -0.67 1.99
N ALA A 245 23.69 0.41 1.25
CA ALA A 245 23.58 0.43 -0.21
C ALA A 245 24.73 -0.29 -0.94
N ARG A 246 25.88 -0.53 -0.28
CA ARG A 246 27.08 -1.11 -0.89
C ARG A 246 27.30 -2.59 -0.57
N ASP A 247 26.72 -3.09 0.52
CA ASP A 247 26.99 -4.44 1.03
C ASP A 247 25.67 -5.23 1.25
N GLU A 248 25.07 -5.65 0.13
CA GLU A 248 23.76 -6.32 0.06
C GLU A 248 23.67 -7.67 0.80
N ILE A 249 24.81 -8.26 1.18
CA ILE A 249 24.89 -9.69 1.57
C ILE A 249 25.15 -9.88 3.07
N SER A 250 25.73 -8.90 3.78
CA SER A 250 26.15 -9.09 5.19
C SER A 250 25.37 -8.27 6.24
N LEU A 251 24.69 -7.19 5.84
CA LEU A 251 24.03 -6.24 6.75
C LEU A 251 22.51 -6.40 6.87
N ALA A 252 21.90 -7.25 6.05
CA ALA A 252 20.44 -7.37 5.91
C ALA A 252 19.70 -7.93 7.15
N ALA A 253 20.41 -8.43 8.16
CA ALA A 253 19.79 -9.09 9.32
C ALA A 253 19.88 -8.32 10.65
N ALA A 254 20.71 -7.27 10.76
CA ALA A 254 21.01 -6.66 12.07
C ALA A 254 20.70 -5.17 12.20
N GLY A 255 20.56 -4.42 11.10
CA GLY A 255 20.42 -2.96 11.12
C GLY A 255 21.59 -2.23 11.81
N ILE A 256 21.58 -0.90 11.80
CA ILE A 256 22.62 -0.07 12.44
C ILE A 256 21.96 0.90 13.41
N ASP A 257 22.29 0.80 14.69
CA ASP A 257 21.84 1.72 15.74
C ASP A 257 22.70 3.00 15.75
N VAL A 258 22.06 4.17 15.66
CA VAL A 258 22.69 5.48 15.65
C VAL A 258 22.13 6.34 16.79
N PRO A 259 22.92 6.73 17.80
CA PRO A 259 22.49 7.66 18.84
C PRO A 259 22.19 9.05 18.25
N LEU A 260 21.01 9.59 18.56
CA LEU A 260 20.49 10.85 18.03
C LEU A 260 20.50 12.02 19.01
N ALA A 261 20.88 11.81 20.27
CA ALA A 261 20.76 12.86 21.29
C ALA A 261 21.84 12.80 22.37
N SER A 262 21.96 13.90 23.13
CA SER A 262 22.81 14.01 24.33
C SER A 262 22.23 13.22 25.51
N ALA A 263 23.05 13.02 26.56
CA ALA A 263 22.75 12.19 27.73
C ALA A 263 21.42 12.52 28.45
N GLU A 264 20.85 13.70 28.27
CA GLU A 264 19.62 14.14 28.93
C GLU A 264 18.33 13.64 28.26
N ARG A 265 18.38 13.22 26.98
CA ARG A 265 17.22 12.68 26.24
C ARG A 265 17.65 11.62 25.21
N PRO A 266 18.06 10.42 25.62
CA PRO A 266 18.63 9.44 24.70
C PRO A 266 17.61 9.02 23.64
N ALA A 267 17.95 9.17 22.37
CA ALA A 267 17.16 8.64 21.25
C ALA A 267 18.09 7.82 20.36
N VAL A 268 17.60 6.71 19.81
CA VAL A 268 18.36 5.84 18.91
C VAL A 268 17.58 5.70 17.61
N ALA A 269 18.28 5.84 16.50
CA ALA A 269 17.78 5.51 15.19
C ALA A 269 18.27 4.12 14.79
N HIS A 270 17.35 3.22 14.44
CA HIS A 270 17.70 1.94 13.85
C HIS A 270 17.57 2.04 12.33
N VAL A 271 18.69 1.89 11.62
CA VAL A 271 18.75 1.99 10.15
C VAL A 271 18.74 0.59 9.55
N LEU A 272 17.69 0.28 8.79
CA LEU A 272 17.52 -0.97 8.06
C LEU A 272 17.70 -0.72 6.56
N PRO A 273 18.75 -1.24 5.92
CA PRO A 273 18.93 -1.15 4.47
C PRO A 273 17.78 -1.85 3.74
N LEU A 274 17.25 -1.23 2.69
CA LEU A 274 16.21 -1.82 1.85
C LEU A 274 16.84 -2.41 0.59
N GLN A 275 16.51 -3.66 0.26
CA GLN A 275 17.05 -4.34 -0.93
C GLN A 275 16.69 -3.58 -2.21
N ARG A 276 17.71 -3.20 -2.99
CA ARG A 276 17.53 -2.77 -4.38
C ARG A 276 17.36 -4.01 -5.24
N ARG A 277 16.16 -4.61 -5.28
CA ARG A 277 15.89 -5.61 -6.31
C ARG A 277 15.88 -4.92 -7.67
N THR A 278 17.02 -4.87 -8.35
CA THR A 278 17.10 -4.65 -9.79
C THR A 278 16.58 -5.90 -10.49
N GLU A 279 15.27 -6.10 -10.47
CA GLU A 279 14.63 -6.94 -11.46
C GLU A 279 14.80 -6.24 -12.81
N ARG A 280 15.53 -6.89 -13.73
CA ARG A 280 15.86 -6.36 -15.06
C ARG A 280 14.60 -5.78 -15.71
N GLY A 281 14.52 -4.45 -15.77
CA GLY A 281 13.48 -3.72 -16.52
C GLY A 281 12.44 -2.92 -15.71
N ARG A 282 12.46 -2.93 -14.36
CA ARG A 282 11.65 -1.96 -13.57
C ARG A 282 12.49 -0.73 -13.21
N PHE A 283 11.83 0.44 -13.14
CA PHE A 283 12.44 1.69 -12.66
C PHE A 283 13.13 1.46 -11.30
N GLU A 284 14.35 1.98 -11.15
CA GLU A 284 15.12 1.87 -9.91
C GLU A 284 14.31 2.38 -8.72
N SER A 285 14.14 1.55 -7.69
CA SER A 285 13.58 2.03 -6.42
C SER A 285 14.55 3.02 -5.80
N ARG A 286 14.10 4.26 -5.59
CA ARG A 286 14.91 5.30 -4.93
C ARG A 286 15.11 5.03 -3.44
N ALA A 287 14.33 4.13 -2.83
CA ALA A 287 14.42 3.80 -1.41
C ALA A 287 15.72 3.05 -1.10
N ALA A 288 16.52 3.62 -0.20
CA ALA A 288 17.80 3.06 0.23
C ALA A 288 17.74 2.45 1.63
N ALA A 289 17.00 3.06 2.55
CA ALA A 289 16.88 2.57 3.92
C ALA A 289 15.55 2.97 4.57
N ALA A 290 15.10 2.15 5.52
CA ALA A 290 14.12 2.52 6.54
C ALA A 290 14.87 2.92 7.81
N ILE A 291 14.44 4.01 8.46
CA ILE A 291 15.03 4.54 9.69
C ILE A 291 13.91 4.60 10.74
N PHE A 292 14.06 3.82 11.80
CA PHE A 292 13.13 3.79 12.93
C PHE A 292 13.70 4.64 14.06
N LEU A 293 12.96 5.63 14.55
CA LEU A 293 13.36 6.39 15.73
C LEU A 293 12.61 5.85 16.95
N ALA A 294 13.39 5.21 17.83
CA ALA A 294 12.92 4.85 19.16
C ALA A 294 13.07 6.08 20.07
N ALA A 295 11.99 6.44 20.78
CA ALA A 295 12.08 7.37 21.89
C ALA A 295 12.94 6.78 23.02
N ALA A 296 13.48 7.63 23.89
CA ALA A 296 14.12 7.21 25.14
C ALA A 296 13.26 6.16 25.86
N GLY A 297 13.79 4.95 26.04
CA GLY A 297 13.10 3.83 26.69
C GLY A 297 12.37 2.83 25.79
N THR A 298 12.43 2.97 24.45
CA THR A 298 11.77 2.05 23.50
C THR A 298 12.71 1.18 22.65
N VAL A 299 14.03 1.30 22.82
CA VAL A 299 14.98 0.40 22.14
C VAL A 299 14.97 -0.95 22.87
N VAL A 300 14.72 -2.03 22.13
CA VAL A 300 15.04 -3.41 22.55
C VAL A 300 16.56 -3.60 22.47
N GLN A 301 17.29 -2.80 23.23
CA GLN A 301 18.63 -3.13 23.69
C GLN A 301 18.42 -3.72 25.08
N SER A 302 19.15 -4.80 25.42
CA SER A 302 19.19 -5.16 26.83
C SER A 302 19.69 -3.93 27.61
N ALA A 303 19.08 -3.59 28.74
CA ALA A 303 19.52 -2.41 29.51
C ALA A 303 21.03 -2.43 29.83
N VAL A 304 21.61 -3.64 29.88
CA VAL A 304 23.05 -3.89 30.00
C VAL A 304 23.84 -3.33 28.80
N GLU A 305 23.36 -3.53 27.57
CA GLU A 305 23.99 -2.99 26.36
C GLU A 305 23.86 -1.47 26.28
N ALA A 306 22.70 -0.93 26.64
CA ALA A 306 22.46 0.50 26.69
C ALA A 306 23.41 1.19 27.70
N VAL A 307 23.52 0.66 28.93
CA VAL A 307 24.44 1.17 29.95
C VAL A 307 25.90 1.03 29.49
N ALA A 308 26.27 -0.09 28.87
CA ALA A 308 27.64 -0.28 28.42
C ALA A 308 28.05 0.70 27.32
N ALA A 309 27.14 1.03 26.40
CA ALA A 309 27.38 2.02 25.36
C ALA A 309 27.43 3.45 25.92
N LEU A 310 26.50 3.81 26.81
CA LEU A 310 26.39 5.16 27.39
C LEU A 310 27.62 5.56 28.21
N PHE A 311 28.19 4.62 28.98
CA PHE A 311 29.29 4.88 29.90
C PHE A 311 30.64 4.33 29.42
N ALA A 312 30.74 3.98 28.13
CA ALA A 312 31.96 3.43 27.52
C ALA A 312 32.57 2.28 28.34
N LEU A 313 31.71 1.35 28.77
CA LEU A 313 32.13 0.21 29.57
C LEU A 313 32.90 -0.80 28.72
N THR A 314 33.98 -1.31 29.31
CA THR A 314 34.78 -2.39 28.74
C THR A 314 33.99 -3.70 28.69
N PRO A 315 34.41 -4.68 27.88
CA PRO A 315 33.77 -6.01 27.86
C PRO A 315 33.76 -6.74 29.21
N ALA A 316 34.72 -6.43 30.10
CA ALA A 316 34.75 -6.98 31.46
C ALA A 316 33.69 -6.33 32.36
N GLU A 317 33.57 -5.01 32.32
CA GLU A 317 32.58 -4.26 33.10
C GLU A 317 31.15 -4.56 32.64
N ARG A 318 30.92 -4.72 31.33
CA ARG A 318 29.62 -5.12 30.78
C ARG A 318 29.13 -6.45 31.36
N ARG A 319 30.02 -7.44 31.51
CA ARG A 319 29.69 -8.74 32.12
C ARG A 319 29.28 -8.59 33.58
N VAL A 320 29.97 -7.75 34.34
CA VAL A 320 29.63 -7.45 35.75
C VAL A 320 28.24 -6.81 35.85
N ILE A 321 27.91 -5.85 34.99
CA ILE A 321 26.57 -5.23 34.97
C ILE A 321 25.48 -6.23 34.64
N GLY A 322 25.74 -7.20 33.75
CA GLY A 322 24.82 -8.30 33.47
C GLY A 322 24.39 -9.04 34.75
N TYR A 323 25.35 -9.49 35.55
CA TYR A 323 25.04 -10.18 36.82
C TYR A 323 24.40 -9.26 37.88
N VAL A 324 24.79 -7.98 37.93
CA VAL A 324 24.16 -7.00 38.82
C VAL A 324 22.69 -6.81 38.47
N SER A 325 22.35 -6.81 37.17
CA SER A 325 20.96 -6.69 36.67
C SER A 325 20.07 -7.88 37.06
N GLU A 326 20.66 -9.05 37.26
CA GLU A 326 20.01 -10.27 37.74
C GLU A 326 19.84 -10.30 39.27
N GLY A 327 20.35 -9.28 39.97
CA GLY A 327 20.24 -9.15 41.42
C GLY A 327 21.34 -9.89 42.20
N MET A 328 22.37 -10.41 41.53
CA MET A 328 23.45 -11.16 42.18
C MET A 328 24.30 -10.28 43.11
N THR A 329 24.68 -10.81 44.25
CA THR A 329 25.62 -10.19 45.19
C THR A 329 27.06 -10.28 44.68
N ARG A 330 27.95 -9.43 45.20
CA ARG A 330 29.38 -9.43 44.82
C ARG A 330 30.05 -10.81 44.94
N SER A 331 29.72 -11.57 45.99
CA SER A 331 30.24 -12.93 46.21
C SER A 331 29.74 -13.91 45.15
N GLU A 332 28.48 -13.82 44.75
CA GLU A 332 27.90 -14.66 43.70
C GLU A 332 28.48 -14.32 42.32
N ILE A 333 28.74 -13.04 42.05
CA ILE A 333 29.42 -12.59 40.82
C ILE A 333 30.84 -13.14 40.76
N ALA A 334 31.57 -13.08 41.88
CA ALA A 334 32.93 -13.62 41.99
C ALA A 334 32.96 -15.13 41.70
N ASN A 335 32.02 -15.88 42.27
CA ASN A 335 31.86 -17.31 42.02
C ASN A 335 31.48 -17.61 40.55
N ALA A 336 30.55 -16.84 39.98
CA ALA A 336 30.10 -17.01 38.60
C ALA A 336 31.20 -16.71 37.56
N GLN A 337 32.11 -15.78 37.88
CA GLN A 337 33.23 -15.43 37.00
C GLN A 337 34.52 -16.23 37.29
N GLY A 338 34.56 -17.01 38.38
CA GLY A 338 35.76 -17.75 38.80
C GLY A 338 36.93 -16.84 39.24
N VAL A 339 36.63 -15.68 39.82
CA VAL A 339 37.62 -14.67 40.25
C VAL A 339 37.51 -14.38 41.75
N ALA A 340 38.55 -13.79 42.34
CA ALA A 340 38.51 -13.37 43.75
C ALA A 340 37.58 -12.16 43.98
N ASP A 341 36.94 -12.08 45.15
CA ASP A 341 36.01 -11.01 45.55
C ASP A 341 36.61 -9.60 45.39
N GLY A 342 37.91 -9.43 45.67
CA GLY A 342 38.63 -8.17 45.47
C GLY A 342 38.70 -7.69 44.01
N THR A 343 38.64 -8.61 43.05
CA THR A 343 38.62 -8.30 41.61
C THR A 343 37.28 -7.69 41.22
N VAL A 344 36.18 -8.32 41.65
CA VAL A 344 34.82 -7.80 41.42
C VAL A 344 34.64 -6.46 42.13
N LYS A 345 35.18 -6.29 43.34
CA LYS A 345 35.17 -5.00 44.06
C LYS A 345 35.83 -3.89 43.24
N SER A 346 36.97 -4.16 42.61
CA SER A 346 37.70 -3.18 41.79
C SER A 346 36.95 -2.85 40.49
N GLN A 347 36.34 -3.85 39.86
CA GLN A 347 35.51 -3.65 38.66
C GLN A 347 34.24 -2.85 38.97
N LEU A 348 33.57 -3.13 40.10
CA LEU A 348 32.41 -2.34 40.54
C LEU A 348 32.79 -0.89 40.86
N ALA A 349 33.92 -0.65 41.50
CA ALA A 349 34.41 0.71 41.74
C ALA A 349 34.63 1.49 40.43
N ALA A 350 35.26 0.87 39.43
CA ALA A 350 35.42 1.49 38.10
C ALA A 350 34.08 1.75 37.39
N ILE A 351 33.10 0.86 37.57
CA ILE A 351 31.75 1.06 37.05
C ILE A 351 31.06 2.23 37.76
N TYR A 352 31.16 2.33 39.08
CA TYR A 352 30.61 3.45 39.85
C TYR A 352 31.21 4.78 39.43
N ASP A 353 32.53 4.84 39.26
CA ASP A 353 33.23 6.04 38.78
C ASP A 353 32.76 6.47 37.38
N LYS A 354 32.46 5.50 36.51
CA LYS A 354 31.97 5.78 35.13
C LYS A 354 30.49 6.13 35.06
N THR A 355 29.67 5.54 35.93
CA THR A 355 28.20 5.64 35.89
C THR A 355 27.65 6.71 36.85
N GLY A 356 28.44 7.16 37.81
CA GLY A 356 28.00 8.06 38.90
C GLY A 356 27.14 7.37 39.96
N ALA A 357 27.02 6.05 39.94
CA ALA A 357 26.26 5.30 40.95
C ALA A 357 27.04 5.22 42.27
N GLU A 358 26.36 5.45 43.40
CA GLU A 358 26.98 5.44 44.73
C GLU A 358 27.13 4.02 45.31
N ASP A 359 26.29 3.10 44.85
CA ASP A 359 26.24 1.73 45.32
C ASP A 359 25.63 0.75 44.28
N GLN A 360 25.62 -0.53 44.62
CA GLN A 360 25.08 -1.56 43.72
C GLN A 360 23.57 -1.39 43.50
N ARG A 361 22.83 -0.83 44.47
CA ARG A 361 21.39 -0.62 44.39
C ARG A 361 21.03 0.49 43.41
N SER A 362 21.74 1.61 43.47
CA SER A 362 21.63 2.73 42.53
C SER A 362 22.06 2.31 41.11
N LEU A 363 23.08 1.46 40.99
CA LEU A 363 23.43 0.85 39.70
C LEU A 363 22.33 -0.08 39.17
N GLN A 364 21.70 -0.89 40.02
CA GLN A 364 20.53 -1.70 39.63
C GLN A 364 19.33 -0.85 39.24
N GLN A 365 19.12 0.27 39.92
CA GLN A 365 18.07 1.22 39.59
C GLN A 365 18.32 1.86 38.22
N LEU A 366 19.55 2.29 37.93
CA LEU A 366 19.95 2.81 36.61
C LEU A 366 19.66 1.80 35.49
N VAL A 367 20.00 0.52 35.69
CA VAL A 367 19.71 -0.54 34.72
C VAL A 367 18.19 -0.76 34.57
N ARG A 368 17.42 -0.68 35.66
CA ARG A 368 15.95 -0.79 35.61
C ARG A 368 15.29 0.38 34.89
N GLU A 369 15.75 1.60 35.11
CA GLU A 369 15.25 2.81 34.44
C GLU A 369 15.52 2.77 32.92
N LEU A 370 16.56 2.07 32.51
CA LEU A 370 16.92 1.84 31.11
C LEU A 370 16.37 0.51 30.55
N SER A 371 15.63 -0.26 31.35
CA SER A 371 14.96 -1.48 30.91
C SER A 371 13.56 -1.17 30.37
N PRO A 372 13.17 -1.66 29.18
CA PRO A 372 11.84 -1.40 28.65
C PRO A 372 10.75 -2.06 29.52
N PRO A 373 9.59 -1.40 29.75
CA PRO A 373 8.50 -1.92 30.57
C PRO A 373 7.63 -2.89 29.76
N VAL A 374 8.14 -4.09 29.48
CA VAL A 374 7.33 -5.15 28.87
C VAL A 374 7.52 -6.46 29.65
N ARG A 375 6.40 -7.10 30.00
CA ARG A 375 6.39 -8.42 30.64
C ARG A 375 7.05 -9.43 29.71
N ARG A 376 8.08 -10.11 30.22
CA ARG A 376 8.53 -11.39 29.66
C ARG A 376 7.39 -12.40 29.86
N THR A 377 6.76 -12.84 28.77
CA THR A 377 5.97 -14.09 28.75
C THR A 377 6.89 -15.27 28.53
#